data_AF-A0A954QNZ9-F1
#
_entry.id   AF-A0A954QNZ9-F1
#
_cell.length_a   1.000
_cell.length_b   1.000
_cell.length_c   1.000
_cell.angle_alpha   90.00
_cell.angle_beta   90.00
_cell.angle_gamma   90.00
#
_symmetry.space_group_name_H-M   'P 1'
#
loop_
_entity.id
_entity.type
_entity.pdbx_description
1 polymer ?
#
loop_
_entity_poly.entity_id
_entity_poly.type
_entity_poly.pdbx_seq_one_letter_code
_entity_poly.pdbx_strand_id
1 'polypeptide(L)'
;MQTSVLQDPQTESFRSSDDQVTALTQRIAELEAERAEMDHWIRTAANVCDQAAHGNLEARLLNINIEGPLGRMAHSINGMLDYTDAFVREARASLEAAAQGRFFRRVLLQGMAGTFKQASQIINKSTTYMRAKSEAIAKAEAQRLEIADEFEATVKSISDAIAAMACDIRDVSGRLST
;
A
#
# COMPACT_ATOMS: atom_id res chain seq x y z
N MET A 1 84.14 41.29 -14.07
CA MET A 1 83.68 40.17 -13.21
C MET A 1 82.15 40.25 -13.20
N GLN A 2 81.45 39.72 -14.20
CA GLN A 2 81.25 38.31 -14.54
C GLN A 2 80.70 37.49 -13.37
N THR A 3 79.37 37.30 -13.37
CA THR A 3 78.75 35.99 -13.18
C THR A 3 77.34 36.04 -13.75
N SER A 4 77.22 35.69 -15.02
CA SER A 4 75.95 35.34 -15.66
C SER A 4 75.66 33.91 -15.25
N VAL A 5 74.65 33.72 -14.39
CA VAL A 5 74.19 32.39 -13.99
C VAL A 5 73.50 31.77 -15.19
N LEU A 6 74.16 30.80 -15.80
CA LEU A 6 73.58 29.89 -16.79
C LEU A 6 72.54 29.03 -16.06
N GLN A 7 71.26 29.33 -16.28
CA GLN A 7 70.17 28.44 -15.90
C GLN A 7 70.23 27.22 -16.81
N ASP A 8 70.46 26.03 -16.25
CA ASP A 8 70.61 24.79 -17.00
C ASP A 8 69.24 24.31 -17.53
N PRO A 9 69.03 24.13 -18.85
CA PRO A 9 67.75 23.70 -19.42
C PRO A 9 67.30 22.30 -18.97
N GLN A 10 68.22 21.49 -18.43
CA GLN A 10 67.92 20.18 -17.85
C GLN A 10 67.16 20.30 -16.51
N THR A 11 67.35 21.38 -15.75
CA THR A 11 66.74 21.58 -14.43
C THR A 11 65.26 22.00 -14.53
N GLU A 12 64.86 22.67 -15.61
CA GLU A 12 63.45 23.05 -15.86
C GLU A 12 62.59 21.87 -16.35
N SER A 13 63.14 20.98 -17.19
CA SER A 13 62.45 19.76 -17.67
C SER A 13 62.13 18.79 -16.52
N PHE A 14 63.05 18.66 -15.56
CA PHE A 14 62.85 17.81 -14.38
C PHE A 14 61.81 18.40 -13.41
N ARG A 15 61.83 19.72 -13.16
CA ARG A 15 60.81 20.41 -12.34
C ARG A 15 59.41 20.28 -12.93
N SER A 16 59.26 20.41 -14.26
CA SER A 16 57.98 20.19 -14.96
C SER A 16 57.42 18.77 -14.77
N SER A 17 58.31 17.77 -14.65
CA SER A 17 57.90 16.38 -14.46
C SER A 17 57.48 16.11 -13.01
N ASP A 18 58.21 16.64 -12.02
CA ASP A 18 57.83 16.55 -10.59
C ASP A 18 56.53 17.32 -10.29
N ASP A 19 56.33 18.48 -10.93
CA ASP A 19 55.10 19.26 -10.82
C ASP A 19 53.90 18.49 -11.40
N GLN A 20 54.09 17.79 -12.53
CA GLN A 20 53.05 16.92 -13.11
C GLN A 20 52.72 15.72 -12.23
N VAL A 21 53.73 15.05 -11.65
CA VAL A 21 53.52 13.94 -10.71
C VAL A 21 52.75 14.40 -9.48
N THR A 22 53.08 15.58 -8.95
CA THR A 22 52.36 16.18 -7.81
C THR A 22 50.90 16.47 -8.16
N ALA A 23 50.64 17.10 -9.31
CA ALA A 23 49.29 17.38 -9.78
C ALA A 23 48.46 16.10 -10.02
N LEU A 24 49.06 15.07 -10.60
CA LEU A 24 48.41 13.77 -10.80
C LEU A 24 48.12 13.07 -9.47
N THR A 25 49.05 13.11 -8.52
CA THR A 25 48.86 12.52 -7.19
C THR A 25 47.71 13.20 -6.46
N GLN A 26 47.64 14.53 -6.53
CA GLN A 26 46.53 15.29 -5.96
C GLN A 26 45.20 14.94 -6.63
N ARG A 27 45.18 14.80 -7.96
CA ARG A 27 43.96 14.42 -8.68
C ARG A 27 43.49 13.00 -8.34
N ILE A 28 44.41 12.06 -8.14
CA ILE A 28 44.08 10.70 -7.68
C ILE A 28 43.44 10.76 -6.30
N ALA A 29 44.01 11.52 -5.36
CA ALA A 29 43.46 11.66 -4.01
C ALA A 29 42.04 12.26 -4.02
N GLU A 30 41.78 13.27 -4.87
CA GLU A 30 40.43 13.84 -5.05
C GLU A 30 39.45 12.80 -5.61
N LEU A 31 39.84 12.04 -6.64
CA LEU A 31 38.99 11.01 -7.24
C LEU A 31 38.71 9.84 -6.28
N GLU A 32 39.68 9.49 -5.43
CA GLU A 32 39.49 8.48 -4.39
C GLU A 32 38.48 8.94 -3.33
N ALA A 33 38.52 10.22 -2.94
CA ALA A 33 37.55 10.80 -2.02
C ALA A 33 36.13 10.81 -2.63
N GLU A 34 35.98 11.24 -3.89
CA GLU A 34 34.71 11.20 -4.61
C GLU A 34 34.15 9.77 -4.72
N ARG A 35 35.01 8.79 -5.01
CA ARG A 35 34.62 7.37 -5.04
C ARG A 35 34.17 6.86 -3.67
N ALA A 36 34.87 7.21 -2.60
CA ALA A 36 34.51 6.79 -1.26
C ALA A 36 33.14 7.33 -0.83
N GLU A 37 32.83 8.59 -1.19
CA GLU A 37 31.51 9.18 -0.96
C GLU A 37 30.42 8.45 -1.76
N MET A 38 30.67 8.17 -3.05
CA MET A 38 29.72 7.45 -3.89
C MET A 38 29.45 6.03 -3.37
N ASP A 39 30.49 5.30 -2.96
CA ASP A 39 30.35 3.97 -2.39
C ASP A 39 29.59 3.98 -1.05
N HIS A 40 29.79 5.03 -0.23
CA HIS A 40 29.02 5.21 1.00
C HIS A 40 27.53 5.30 0.71
N TRP A 41 27.13 6.17 -0.23
CA TRP A 41 25.73 6.35 -0.60
C TRP A 41 25.11 5.11 -1.24
N ILE A 42 25.87 4.39 -2.08
CA ILE A 42 25.40 3.12 -2.66
C ILE A 42 25.12 2.10 -1.55
N ARG A 43 26.03 1.94 -0.59
CA ARG A 43 25.85 1.02 0.55
C ARG A 43 24.65 1.40 1.42
N THR A 44 24.50 2.70 1.73
CA THR A 44 23.37 3.19 2.51
C THR A 44 22.04 2.99 1.77
N ALA A 45 21.99 3.28 0.47
CA ALA A 45 20.82 3.05 -0.37
C ALA A 45 20.45 1.56 -0.46
N ALA A 46 21.44 0.68 -0.63
CA ALA A 46 21.21 -0.76 -0.64
C ALA A 46 20.58 -1.23 0.69
N ASN A 47 21.10 -0.77 1.83
CA ASN A 47 20.54 -1.12 3.14
C ASN A 47 19.10 -0.62 3.33
N VAL A 48 18.77 0.59 2.85
CA VAL A 48 17.39 1.11 2.89
C VAL A 48 16.47 0.28 1.99
N CYS A 49 16.91 -0.08 0.79
CA CYS A 49 16.15 -0.94 -0.11
C CYS A 49 15.93 -2.34 0.48
N ASP A 50 16.94 -2.92 1.12
CA ASP A 50 16.81 -4.22 1.81
C ASP A 50 15.79 -4.13 2.94
N GLN A 51 15.85 -3.09 3.77
CA GLN A 51 14.86 -2.87 4.82
C GLN A 51 13.43 -2.74 4.26
N ALA A 52 13.26 -1.99 3.18
CA ALA A 52 11.98 -1.85 2.50
C ALA A 52 11.47 -3.19 1.94
N ALA A 53 12.36 -4.01 1.38
CA ALA A 53 12.03 -5.36 0.92
C ALA A 53 11.55 -6.28 2.05
N HIS A 54 12.05 -6.06 3.28
CA HIS A 54 11.59 -6.74 4.49
C HIS A 54 10.37 -6.06 5.15
N GLY A 55 9.79 -5.05 4.52
CA GLY A 55 8.56 -4.38 4.98
C GLY A 55 8.77 -3.20 5.92
N ASN A 56 10.01 -2.78 6.20
CA ASN A 56 10.28 -1.54 6.92
C ASN A 56 10.27 -0.34 5.95
N LEU A 57 9.10 0.29 5.79
CA LEU A 57 8.92 1.46 4.93
C LEU A 57 9.28 2.79 5.61
N GLU A 58 9.63 2.76 6.91
CA GLU A 58 10.09 3.93 7.66
C GLU A 58 11.60 4.19 7.49
N ALA A 59 12.35 3.24 6.92
CA ALA A 59 13.75 3.44 6.58
C ALA A 59 13.91 4.55 5.53
N ARG A 60 14.84 5.48 5.77
CA ARG A 60 15.07 6.64 4.89
C ARG A 60 16.54 6.90 4.66
N LEU A 61 16.83 7.42 3.47
CA LEU A 61 18.10 8.10 3.19
C LEU A 61 18.04 9.50 3.80
N LEU A 62 18.89 9.74 4.79
CA LEU A 62 18.95 10.98 5.56
C LEU A 62 20.18 11.80 5.17
N ASN A 63 20.18 13.09 5.51
CA ASN A 63 21.30 14.01 5.29
C ASN A 63 21.83 14.01 3.85
N ILE A 64 20.91 14.02 2.88
CA ILE A 64 21.24 14.08 1.45
C ILE A 64 21.81 15.46 1.14
N ASN A 65 23.14 15.58 1.20
CA ASN A 65 23.92 16.78 0.90
C ASN A 65 24.64 16.71 -0.46
N ILE A 66 24.40 15.63 -1.21
CA ILE A 66 24.97 15.36 -2.52
C ILE A 66 24.08 15.88 -3.63
N GLU A 67 24.68 16.56 -4.60
CA GLU A 67 23.99 17.03 -5.79
C GLU A 67 24.08 16.04 -6.96
N GLY A 68 23.40 16.35 -8.07
CA GLY A 68 23.50 15.55 -9.29
C GLY A 68 22.73 14.22 -9.24
N PRO A 69 23.17 13.21 -10.03
CA PRO A 69 22.44 11.95 -10.18
C PRO A 69 22.25 11.17 -8.88
N LEU A 70 23.25 11.18 -8.00
CA LEU A 70 23.22 10.41 -6.75
C LEU A 70 22.22 11.00 -5.75
N GLY A 71 22.17 12.34 -5.62
CA GLY A 71 21.16 13.03 -4.82
C GLY A 71 19.75 12.80 -5.36
N ARG A 72 19.57 12.91 -6.69
CA ARG A 72 18.28 12.58 -7.33
C ARG A 72 17.85 11.14 -7.09
N MET A 73 18.77 10.19 -7.15
CA MET A 73 18.50 8.78 -6.83
C MET A 73 18.02 8.64 -5.38
N ALA A 74 18.73 9.23 -4.42
CA ALA A 74 18.36 9.16 -3.01
C ALA A 74 16.97 9.75 -2.73
N HIS A 75 16.67 10.92 -3.30
CA HIS A 75 15.34 11.51 -3.21
C HIS A 75 14.26 10.67 -3.91
N SER A 76 14.57 10.06 -5.06
CA SER A 76 13.63 9.21 -5.78
C SER A 76 13.30 7.93 -5.00
N ILE A 77 14.30 7.32 -4.35
CA ILE A 77 14.11 6.16 -3.46
C ILE A 77 13.18 6.54 -2.30
N ASN A 78 13.48 7.63 -1.57
CA ASN A 78 12.62 8.09 -0.48
C ASN A 78 11.19 8.37 -0.97
N GLY A 79 11.03 9.01 -2.13
CA GLY A 79 9.72 9.27 -2.73
C GLY A 79 8.95 7.98 -3.07
N MET A 80 9.61 6.95 -3.61
CA MET A 80 8.97 5.65 -3.83
C MET A 80 8.51 4.99 -2.52
N LEU A 81 9.31 5.11 -1.45
CA LEU A 81 8.93 4.62 -0.12
C LEU A 81 7.76 5.40 0.46
N ASP A 82 7.71 6.72 0.29
CA ASP A 82 6.58 7.57 0.71
C ASP A 82 5.27 7.15 0.04
N TYR A 83 5.28 6.95 -1.29
CA TYR A 83 4.09 6.49 -2.00
C TYR A 83 3.65 5.10 -1.54
N THR A 84 4.62 4.20 -1.28
CA THR A 84 4.33 2.84 -0.84
C THR A 84 3.76 2.83 0.58
N ASP A 85 4.35 3.59 1.52
CA ASP A 85 3.86 3.70 2.90
C ASP A 85 2.45 4.29 2.93
N ALA A 86 2.21 5.39 2.20
CA ALA A 86 0.90 6.01 2.12
C ALA A 86 -0.16 5.04 1.57
N PHE A 87 0.15 4.30 0.51
CA PHE A 87 -0.74 3.29 -0.05
C PHE A 87 -1.05 2.17 0.95
N VAL A 88 -0.01 1.57 1.55
CA VAL A 88 -0.19 0.46 2.50
C VAL A 88 -1.00 0.91 3.71
N ARG A 89 -0.70 2.07 4.27
CA ARG A 89 -1.42 2.65 5.42
C ARG A 89 -2.92 2.81 5.11
N GLU A 90 -3.23 3.39 3.96
CA GLU A 90 -4.62 3.68 3.60
C GLU A 90 -5.39 2.42 3.20
N ALA A 91 -4.76 1.53 2.42
CA ALA A 91 -5.33 0.23 2.06
C ALA A 91 -5.65 -0.60 3.31
N ARG A 92 -4.69 -0.69 4.24
CA ARG A 92 -4.87 -1.41 5.51
C ARG A 92 -6.03 -0.85 6.30
N ALA A 93 -6.11 0.47 6.46
CA ALA A 93 -7.17 1.09 7.25
C ALA A 93 -8.57 0.86 6.64
N SER A 94 -8.69 0.90 5.30
CA SER A 94 -9.94 0.57 4.60
C SER A 94 -10.32 -0.91 4.77
N LEU A 95 -9.36 -1.82 4.66
CA LEU A 95 -9.61 -3.27 4.76
C LEU A 95 -9.91 -3.70 6.20
N GLU A 96 -9.23 -3.14 7.20
CA GLU A 96 -9.54 -3.38 8.61
C GLU A 96 -10.96 -2.92 8.98
N ALA A 97 -11.38 -1.76 8.47
CA ALA A 97 -12.76 -1.30 8.65
C ALA A 97 -13.77 -2.25 7.99
N ALA A 98 -13.51 -2.68 6.76
CA ALA A 98 -14.37 -3.64 6.05
C ALA A 98 -14.45 -5.00 6.76
N ALA A 99 -13.34 -5.49 7.34
CA ALA A 99 -13.31 -6.72 8.12
C ALA A 99 -14.18 -6.66 9.38
N GLN A 100 -14.39 -5.45 9.93
CA GLN A 100 -15.27 -5.19 11.07
C GLN A 100 -16.72 -4.88 10.63
N GLY A 101 -17.09 -5.13 9.37
CA GLY A 101 -18.41 -4.81 8.82
C GLY A 101 -18.66 -3.32 8.57
N ARG A 102 -17.62 -2.48 8.75
CA ARG A 102 -17.71 -1.02 8.58
C ARG A 102 -17.23 -0.62 7.19
N PHE A 103 -18.17 -0.63 6.24
CA PHE A 103 -17.83 -0.39 4.83
C PHE A 103 -17.75 1.09 4.43
N PHE A 104 -17.93 2.05 5.34
CA PHE A 104 -17.93 3.48 4.98
C PHE A 104 -16.53 4.04 4.69
N ARG A 105 -15.48 3.44 5.27
CA ARG A 105 -14.10 3.88 5.05
C ARG A 105 -13.64 3.47 3.65
N ARG A 106 -13.02 4.40 2.93
CA ARG A 106 -12.54 4.23 1.57
C ARG A 106 -11.10 4.69 1.49
N VAL A 107 -10.34 4.05 0.61
CA VAL A 107 -8.98 4.46 0.28
C VAL A 107 -9.00 5.81 -0.42
N LEU A 108 -8.30 6.79 0.15
CA LEU A 108 -8.08 8.09 -0.48
C LEU A 108 -7.30 7.95 -1.80
N LEU A 109 -7.87 8.49 -2.88
CA LEU A 109 -7.25 8.45 -4.21
C LEU A 109 -6.36 9.66 -4.51
N GLN A 110 -6.49 10.72 -3.72
CA GLN A 110 -5.69 11.93 -3.88
C GLN A 110 -4.24 11.61 -3.51
N GLY A 111 -3.30 11.94 -4.40
CA GLY A 111 -1.88 11.59 -4.24
C GLY A 111 -1.52 10.18 -4.73
N MET A 112 -2.49 9.33 -5.09
CA MET A 112 -2.19 8.03 -5.70
C MET A 112 -2.05 8.18 -7.22
N ALA A 113 -1.00 7.59 -7.80
CA ALA A 113 -0.74 7.59 -9.23
C ALA A 113 -0.60 6.17 -9.79
N GLY A 114 -0.81 6.01 -11.10
CA GLY A 114 -0.58 4.75 -11.83
C GLY A 114 -1.26 3.54 -11.20
N THR A 115 -0.49 2.49 -10.97
CA THR A 115 -0.94 1.20 -10.42
C THR A 115 -1.51 1.33 -9.01
N PHE A 116 -0.93 2.18 -8.15
CA PHE A 116 -1.45 2.43 -6.79
C PHE A 116 -2.87 3.00 -6.83
N LYS A 117 -3.15 3.94 -7.75
CA LYS A 117 -4.49 4.50 -7.93
C LYS A 117 -5.49 3.44 -8.39
N GLN A 118 -5.10 2.60 -9.34
CA GLN A 118 -5.95 1.50 -9.85
C GLN A 118 -6.27 0.49 -8.75
N ALA A 119 -5.27 0.06 -7.98
CA ALA A 119 -5.46 -0.85 -6.85
C ALA A 119 -6.39 -0.24 -5.79
N SER A 120 -6.19 1.04 -5.46
CA SER A 120 -7.05 1.79 -4.54
C SER A 120 -8.51 1.85 -5.01
N GLN A 121 -8.73 2.05 -6.32
CA GLN A 121 -10.08 2.01 -6.91
C GLN A 121 -10.71 0.62 -6.82
N ILE A 122 -9.94 -0.45 -7.00
CA ILE A 122 -10.41 -1.84 -6.84
C ILE A 122 -10.84 -2.07 -5.39
N ILE A 123 -10.03 -1.71 -4.39
CA ILE A 123 -10.40 -1.83 -2.97
C ILE A 123 -11.71 -1.08 -2.68
N ASN A 124 -11.84 0.14 -3.21
CA ASN A 124 -13.04 0.95 -3.02
C ASN A 124 -14.29 0.34 -3.68
N LYS A 125 -14.15 -0.31 -4.85
CA LYS A 125 -15.24 -1.04 -5.50
C LYS A 125 -15.63 -2.28 -4.69
N SER A 126 -14.65 -3.08 -4.26
CA SER A 126 -14.89 -4.26 -3.42
C SER A 126 -15.61 -3.91 -2.12
N THR A 127 -15.21 -2.82 -1.45
CA THR A 127 -15.86 -2.34 -0.23
C THR A 127 -17.33 -1.95 -0.48
N THR A 128 -17.63 -1.34 -1.64
CA THR A 128 -19.00 -1.01 -2.03
C THR A 128 -19.83 -2.27 -2.29
N TYR A 129 -19.24 -3.25 -2.97
CA TYR A 129 -19.88 -4.53 -3.24
C TYR A 129 -20.19 -5.32 -1.95
N MET A 130 -19.23 -5.36 -1.01
CA MET A 130 -19.42 -5.99 0.30
C MET A 130 -20.55 -5.31 1.09
N ARG A 131 -20.63 -3.98 1.07
CA ARG A 131 -21.74 -3.24 1.70
C ARG A 131 -23.08 -3.66 1.12
N ALA A 132 -23.22 -3.59 -0.21
CA ALA A 132 -24.47 -3.95 -0.87
C ALA A 132 -24.87 -5.41 -0.58
N LYS A 133 -23.90 -6.32 -0.55
CA LYS A 133 -24.14 -7.73 -0.21
C LYS A 133 -24.57 -7.90 1.25
N SER A 134 -23.93 -7.20 2.18
CA SER A 134 -24.31 -7.22 3.60
C SER A 134 -25.73 -6.69 3.81
N GLU A 135 -26.10 -5.60 3.14
CA GLU A 135 -27.46 -5.06 3.19
C GLU A 135 -28.49 -6.02 2.57
N ALA A 136 -28.13 -6.69 1.47
CA ALA A 136 -29.00 -7.70 0.85
C ALA A 136 -29.22 -8.91 1.76
N ILE A 137 -28.19 -9.37 2.47
CA ILE A 137 -28.31 -10.46 3.45
C ILE A 137 -29.22 -10.05 4.61
N ALA A 138 -29.03 -8.86 5.16
CA ALA A 138 -29.88 -8.35 6.25
C ALA A 138 -31.35 -8.22 5.83
N LYS A 139 -31.62 -7.77 4.59
CA LYS A 139 -32.98 -7.73 4.04
C LYS A 139 -33.58 -9.12 3.86
N ALA A 140 -32.80 -10.07 3.34
CA ALA A 140 -33.24 -11.44 3.18
C ALA A 140 -33.54 -12.11 4.53
N GLU A 141 -32.76 -11.79 5.57
CA GLU A 141 -33.01 -12.23 6.94
C GLU A 141 -34.35 -11.72 7.49
N ALA A 142 -34.61 -10.42 7.33
CA ALA A 142 -35.88 -9.82 7.75
C ALA A 142 -37.07 -10.45 7.02
N GLN A 143 -36.96 -10.63 5.69
CA GLN A 143 -38.00 -11.28 4.88
C GLN A 143 -38.24 -12.73 5.29
N ARG A 144 -37.20 -13.49 5.64
CA ARG A 144 -37.36 -14.88 6.11
C ARG A 144 -38.14 -14.96 7.41
N LEU A 145 -37.96 -13.99 8.31
CA LEU A 145 -38.72 -13.93 9.56
C LEU A 145 -40.19 -13.60 9.30
N GLU A 146 -40.47 -12.62 8.44
CA GLU A 146 -41.83 -12.25 8.05
C GLU A 146 -42.59 -13.42 7.39
N ILE A 147 -41.93 -14.14 6.47
CA ILE A 147 -42.51 -15.33 5.84
C ILE A 147 -42.80 -16.43 6.87
N ALA A 148 -41.96 -16.59 7.89
CA ALA A 148 -42.17 -17.58 8.94
C ALA A 148 -43.42 -17.26 9.78
N ASP A 149 -43.62 -15.99 10.15
CA ASP A 149 -44.79 -15.53 10.89
C ASP A 149 -46.09 -15.70 10.06
N GLU A 150 -46.05 -15.37 8.76
CA GLU A 150 -47.17 -15.57 7.85
C GLU A 150 -47.49 -17.06 7.64
N PHE A 151 -46.47 -17.90 7.52
CA PHE A 151 -46.63 -19.35 7.44
C PHE A 151 -47.28 -19.91 8.70
N GLU A 152 -46.83 -19.51 9.90
CA GLU A 152 -47.42 -19.93 11.16
C GLU A 152 -48.91 -19.53 11.25
N ALA A 153 -49.23 -18.28 10.92
CA ALA A 153 -50.61 -17.80 10.88
C ALA A 153 -51.48 -18.60 9.91
N THR A 154 -50.93 -18.93 8.73
CA THR A 154 -51.62 -19.73 7.71
C THR A 154 -51.87 -21.15 8.19
N VAL A 155 -50.87 -21.81 8.79
CA VAL A 155 -51.00 -23.17 9.34
C VAL A 155 -52.05 -23.22 10.45
N LYS A 156 -52.10 -22.20 11.31
CA LYS A 156 -53.14 -22.09 12.35
C LYS A 156 -54.54 -21.98 11.76
N SER A 157 -54.73 -21.08 10.80
CA SER A 157 -56.01 -20.90 10.10
C SER A 157 -56.49 -22.20 9.43
N ILE A 158 -55.60 -22.92 8.73
CA ILE A 158 -55.91 -24.22 8.13
C ILE A 158 -56.32 -25.23 9.21
N SER A 159 -55.61 -25.26 10.34
CA SER A 159 -55.91 -26.19 11.44
C SER A 159 -57.30 -25.91 12.03
N ASP A 160 -57.65 -24.63 12.25
CA ASP A 160 -58.97 -24.22 12.73
C ASP A 160 -60.08 -24.59 11.75
N ALA A 161 -59.86 -24.39 10.45
CA ALA A 161 -60.81 -24.76 9.40
C ALA A 161 -61.03 -26.29 9.34
N ILE A 162 -59.96 -27.10 9.45
CA ILE A 162 -60.06 -28.56 9.51
C ILE A 162 -60.83 -29.01 10.75
N ALA A 163 -60.58 -28.39 11.90
CA ALA A 163 -61.29 -28.71 13.14
C ALA A 163 -62.79 -28.42 13.03
N ALA A 164 -63.16 -27.27 12.44
CA ALA A 164 -64.55 -26.90 12.19
C ALA A 164 -65.23 -27.92 11.24
N MET A 165 -64.61 -28.23 10.11
CA MET A 165 -65.13 -29.21 9.15
C MET A 165 -65.34 -30.60 9.78
N ALA A 166 -64.41 -31.06 10.61
CA ALA A 166 -64.55 -32.34 11.32
C ALA A 166 -65.72 -32.32 12.33
N CYS A 167 -66.02 -31.17 12.93
CA CYS A 167 -67.18 -30.98 13.80
C CYS A 167 -68.48 -31.06 12.98
N ASP A 168 -68.55 -30.36 11.85
CA ASP A 168 -69.71 -30.38 10.96
C ASP A 168 -70.01 -31.80 10.44
N ILE A 169 -68.98 -32.54 10.00
CA ILE A 169 -69.12 -33.93 9.57
C ILE A 169 -69.68 -34.81 10.70
N ARG A 170 -69.24 -34.59 11.94
CA ARG A 170 -69.73 -35.33 13.11
C ARG A 170 -71.21 -35.03 13.37
N ASP A 171 -71.61 -33.77 13.29
CA ASP A 171 -73.00 -33.35 13.51
C ASP A 171 -73.93 -33.94 12.45
N VAL A 172 -73.53 -33.86 11.17
CA VAL A 172 -74.28 -34.46 10.05
C VAL A 172 -74.42 -35.98 10.22
N SER A 173 -73.34 -36.66 10.61
CA SER A 173 -73.35 -38.10 10.88
C SER A 173 -74.32 -38.45 12.03
N GLY A 174 -74.31 -37.66 13.11
CA GLY A 174 -75.21 -37.85 14.25
C GLY A 174 -76.68 -37.74 13.85
N ARG A 175 -77.03 -36.78 13.00
CA ARG A 175 -78.41 -36.58 12.50
C ARG A 175 -78.88 -37.67 11.54
N LEU A 176 -77.98 -38.32 10.82
CA LEU A 176 -78.31 -39.44 9.93
C LEU A 176 -78.52 -40.76 10.69
N SER A 177 -77.96 -40.88 11.90
CA SER A 177 -78.05 -42.08 12.73
C SER A 177 -79.27 -42.11 13.67
N THR A 178 -80.06 -41.03 13.74
CA THR A 178 -81.30 -40.90 14.55
C THR A 178 -82.53 -40.89 13.66
#